data_AF-A0AAD6VAT8-F1
#
_entry.id   AF-A0AAD6VAT8-F1
#
_cell.length_a   1.000
_cell.length_b   1.000
_cell.length_c   1.000
_cell.angle_alpha   90.00
_cell.angle_beta   90.00
_cell.angle_gamma   90.00
#
_symmetry.space_group_name_H-M   'P 1'
#
loop_
_entity.id
_entity.type
_entity.pdbx_description
1 polymer ?
#
loop_
_entity_poly.entity_id
_entity_poly.type
_entity_poly.pdbx_seq_one_letter_code
_entity_poly.pdbx_strand_id
1 'polypeptide(L)'
;FTCVYCNAQIEHRDHRLANHIASHTKCKDAPTAARTAAHMLMADKKNGKKRAADEEDEPAPSEDSVVHEPSSQPPAKKKKATQSNLDGVVDRPMMVAQQDAANQKLLKYFIHSNTPFANADNMFLSDFTNEIRPSFNVASRYMM
;
A
#
# COMPACT_ATOMS: atom_id res chain seq x y z
N PHE A 1 2.65 -37.49 2.90
CA PHE A 1 3.90 -36.72 3.09
C PHE A 1 4.16 -36.61 4.57
N THR A 2 5.38 -36.82 5.03
CA THR A 2 5.72 -36.76 6.47
C THR A 2 6.36 -35.42 6.81
N CYS A 3 5.99 -34.85 7.96
CA CYS A 3 6.68 -33.67 8.48
C CYS A 3 8.07 -34.08 8.98
N VAL A 4 9.13 -33.42 8.52
CA VAL A 4 10.52 -33.74 8.90
C VAL A 4 10.79 -33.51 10.40
N TYR A 5 10.01 -32.64 11.05
CA TYR A 5 10.26 -32.24 12.44
C TYR A 5 9.48 -33.06 13.47
N CYS A 6 8.27 -33.49 13.17
CA CYS A 6 7.41 -34.22 14.12
C CYS A 6 6.94 -35.58 13.59
N ASN A 7 7.41 -36.00 12.41
CA ASN A 7 7.05 -37.24 11.72
C ASN A 7 5.54 -37.47 11.49
N ALA A 8 4.72 -36.43 11.66
CA ALA A 8 3.28 -36.52 11.42
C ALA A 8 3.01 -36.80 9.93
N GLN A 9 2.12 -37.76 9.67
CA GLN A 9 1.60 -38.01 8.33
C GLN A 9 0.62 -36.91 7.94
N ILE A 10 0.97 -36.15 6.91
CA ILE A 10 0.17 -35.07 6.37
C ILE A 10 -0.29 -35.50 4.97
N GLU A 11 -1.62 -35.51 4.79
CA GLU A 11 -2.25 -35.74 3.50
C GLU A 11 -1.78 -34.68 2.48
N HIS A 12 -1.50 -35.12 1.25
CA HIS A 12 -1.02 -34.26 0.18
C HIS A 12 -2.14 -33.36 -0.35
N ARG A 13 -2.40 -32.28 0.37
CA ARG A 13 -3.09 -31.09 -0.14
C ARG A 13 -2.15 -29.91 0.00
N ASP A 14 -2.05 -29.12 -1.06
CA ASP A 14 -1.19 -27.95 -1.12
C ASP A 14 -1.34 -27.13 0.15
N HIS A 15 -0.21 -26.77 0.75
CA HIS A 15 -0.10 -25.93 1.94
C HIS A 15 -0.48 -26.56 3.29
N ARG A 16 -0.92 -27.82 3.38
CA ARG A 16 -1.12 -28.45 4.71
C ARG A 16 0.18 -28.61 5.50
N LEU A 17 1.29 -28.93 4.82
CA LEU A 17 2.60 -29.03 5.45
C LEU A 17 3.08 -27.68 6.01
N ALA A 18 2.99 -26.62 5.21
CA ALA A 18 3.36 -25.28 5.67
C ALA A 18 2.41 -24.73 6.75
N ASN A 19 1.09 -25.03 6.69
CA ASN A 19 0.15 -24.70 7.78
C ASN A 19 0.45 -25.47 9.07
N HIS A 20 0.93 -26.70 8.96
CA HIS A 20 1.33 -27.51 10.10
C HIS A 20 2.62 -26.95 10.74
N ILE A 21 3.63 -26.62 9.94
CA ILE A 21 4.91 -26.06 10.41
C ILE A 21 4.74 -24.66 11.00
N ALA A 22 3.91 -23.80 10.39
CA ALA A 22 3.66 -22.44 10.86
C ALA A 22 2.96 -22.39 12.24
N SER A 23 2.23 -23.44 12.60
CA SER A 23 1.50 -23.48 13.86
C SER A 23 2.36 -24.07 14.98
N HIS A 24 2.73 -23.23 15.96
CA HIS A 24 3.44 -23.66 17.17
C HIS A 24 2.74 -24.77 17.95
N THR A 25 1.42 -24.89 17.83
CA THR A 25 0.62 -25.92 18.52
C THR A 25 0.63 -27.27 17.80
N LYS A 26 0.80 -27.27 16.46
CA LYS A 26 0.74 -28.48 15.64
C LYS A 26 2.12 -29.10 15.40
N CYS A 27 3.18 -28.29 15.34
CA CYS A 27 4.55 -28.76 15.16
C CYS A 27 5.47 -28.12 16.21
N LYS A 28 5.60 -28.77 17.38
CA LYS A 28 6.40 -28.28 18.51
C LYS A 28 7.89 -28.24 18.19
N ASP A 29 8.37 -29.25 17.47
CA ASP A 29 9.80 -29.46 17.17
C ASP A 29 10.30 -28.70 15.94
N ALA A 30 9.45 -27.89 15.29
CA ALA A 30 9.89 -27.08 14.16
C ALA A 30 10.81 -25.94 14.63
N PRO A 31 12.03 -25.81 14.08
CA PRO A 31 12.91 -24.69 14.40
C PRO A 31 12.33 -23.38 13.84
N THR A 32 12.68 -22.26 14.47
CA THR A 32 12.16 -20.92 14.11
C THR A 32 12.35 -20.60 12.63
N ALA A 33 13.50 -20.99 12.04
CA ALA A 33 13.78 -20.80 10.62
C ALA A 33 12.73 -21.49 9.70
N ALA A 34 12.32 -22.71 10.04
CA ALA A 34 11.33 -23.46 9.27
C ALA A 34 9.93 -22.84 9.41
N ARG A 35 9.61 -22.28 10.58
CA ARG A 35 8.36 -21.54 10.80
C ARG A 35 8.31 -20.27 9.97
N THR A 36 9.39 -19.50 9.97
CA THR A 36 9.50 -18.27 9.17
C THR A 36 9.35 -18.57 7.67
N ALA A 37 10.04 -19.60 7.16
CA ALA A 37 9.91 -20.02 5.76
C ALA A 37 8.47 -20.44 5.42
N ALA A 38 7.80 -21.19 6.31
CA ALA A 38 6.40 -21.57 6.12
C ALA A 38 5.46 -20.36 6.10
N HIS A 39 5.72 -19.32 6.91
CA HIS A 39 4.97 -18.06 6.88
C HIS A 39 5.20 -17.28 5.58
N MET A 40 6.43 -17.24 5.06
CA MET A 40 6.74 -16.57 3.79
C MET A 40 6.01 -17.23 2.61
N LEU A 41 6.05 -18.57 2.53
CA LEU A 41 5.35 -19.34 1.48
C LEU A 41 3.82 -19.10 1.48
N MET A 42 3.24 -18.78 2.62
CA MET A 42 1.81 -18.44 2.74
C MET A 42 1.53 -16.99 2.35
N ALA A 43 2.49 -16.08 2.54
CA ALA A 43 2.37 -14.66 2.19
C ALA A 43 2.44 -14.43 0.67
N ASP A 44 3.37 -15.09 -0.01
CA ASP A 44 3.58 -14.92 -1.46
C ASP A 44 2.36 -15.33 -2.29
N LYS A 45 1.64 -16.37 -1.85
CA LYS A 45 0.42 -16.84 -2.52
C LYS A 45 -0.74 -15.84 -2.42
N LYS A 46 -0.77 -14.98 -1.40
CA LYS A 46 -1.83 -13.99 -1.23
C LYS A 46 -1.73 -12.84 -2.24
N ASN A 47 -0.52 -12.59 -2.77
CA ASN A 47 -0.28 -11.56 -3.78
C ASN A 47 -0.39 -12.07 -5.23
N GLY A 48 -0.31 -13.38 -5.47
CA GLY A 48 -0.28 -13.95 -6.82
C GLY A 48 -1.61 -14.18 -7.55
N LYS A 49 -2.77 -13.75 -7.02
CA LYS A 49 -4.11 -14.11 -7.58
C LYS A 49 -4.88 -12.97 -8.27
N LYS A 50 -4.20 -12.00 -8.88
CA LYS A 50 -4.82 -11.00 -9.77
C LYS A 50 -3.97 -10.76 -11.03
N ARG A 51 -4.09 -11.63 -12.03
CA ARG A 51 -3.82 -11.29 -13.43
C ARG A 51 -4.71 -12.15 -14.33
N ALA A 52 -5.65 -11.51 -15.03
CA ALA A 52 -6.18 -11.81 -16.39
C ALA A 52 -7.56 -11.14 -16.58
N ALA A 53 -7.84 -10.72 -17.82
CA ALA A 53 -8.96 -9.93 -18.37
C ALA A 53 -8.75 -8.40 -18.22
N ASP A 54 -8.29 -7.65 -19.23
CA ASP A 54 -8.67 -7.53 -20.66
C ASP A 54 -10.06 -6.89 -20.88
N GLU A 55 -10.12 -6.05 -21.92
CA GLU A 55 -11.22 -5.25 -22.48
C GLU A 55 -11.43 -3.79 -21.96
N GLU A 56 -10.87 -2.88 -22.78
CA GLU A 56 -11.49 -1.69 -23.41
C GLU A 56 -12.86 -1.21 -22.90
N ASP A 57 -12.98 0.08 -22.56
CA ASP A 57 -13.91 1.06 -23.21
C ASP A 57 -13.89 2.39 -22.40
N GLU A 58 -13.41 3.47 -23.04
CA GLU A 58 -13.77 4.87 -22.74
C GLU A 58 -15.18 5.11 -23.33
N PRO A 59 -16.09 5.93 -22.73
CA PRO A 59 -15.81 7.36 -22.58
C PRO A 59 -16.52 8.08 -21.39
N ALA A 60 -16.02 9.27 -21.06
CA ALA A 60 -16.72 10.32 -20.29
C ALA A 60 -17.85 10.99 -21.13
N PRO A 61 -18.57 12.07 -20.72
CA PRO A 61 -18.71 12.76 -19.42
C PRO A 61 -20.18 13.12 -19.05
N SER A 62 -20.46 13.69 -17.86
CA SER A 62 -21.38 14.85 -17.64
C SER A 62 -21.85 15.01 -16.18
N GLU A 63 -21.90 16.26 -15.74
CA GLU A 63 -22.35 16.81 -14.45
C GLU A 63 -23.90 16.85 -14.35
N ASP A 64 -24.49 16.74 -13.13
CA ASP A 64 -25.44 17.70 -12.51
C ASP A 64 -26.15 17.09 -11.27
N SER A 65 -26.67 17.97 -10.41
CA SER A 65 -27.01 17.79 -8.99
C SER A 65 -28.50 17.45 -8.69
N VAL A 66 -28.77 17.17 -7.40
CA VAL A 66 -30.03 17.38 -6.61
C VAL A 66 -30.81 16.12 -6.10
N VAL A 67 -30.51 15.78 -4.83
CA VAL A 67 -31.30 15.40 -3.62
C VAL A 67 -32.82 15.06 -3.71
N HIS A 68 -33.27 13.86 -3.26
CA HIS A 68 -33.98 13.57 -1.97
C HIS A 68 -34.46 12.09 -1.81
N GLU A 69 -34.01 11.44 -0.72
CA GLU A 69 -34.72 10.52 0.24
C GLU A 69 -35.19 9.07 -0.09
N PRO A 70 -35.46 8.21 0.93
CA PRO A 70 -34.48 7.34 1.56
C PRO A 70 -34.79 5.85 1.30
N SER A 71 -33.87 5.12 0.69
CA SER A 71 -33.97 3.67 0.59
C SER A 71 -32.89 3.02 1.46
N SER A 72 -33.36 2.23 2.42
CA SER A 72 -32.60 1.43 3.38
C SER A 72 -31.49 0.61 2.70
N GLN A 73 -30.27 1.15 2.64
CA GLN A 73 -29.08 0.39 2.26
C GLN A 73 -28.36 -0.16 3.50
N PRO A 74 -27.93 -1.44 3.49
CA PRO A 74 -27.16 -2.03 4.58
C PRO A 74 -25.82 -1.29 4.77
N PRO A 75 -25.28 -1.24 5.99
CA PRO A 75 -24.11 -0.41 6.31
C PRO A 75 -22.96 -0.77 5.39
N ALA A 76 -22.48 0.24 4.65
CA ALA A 76 -21.33 0.14 3.77
C ALA A 76 -20.19 -0.54 4.52
N LYS A 77 -19.78 -1.72 4.03
CA LYS A 77 -18.59 -2.42 4.54
C LYS A 77 -17.43 -1.43 4.46
N LYS A 78 -17.00 -0.92 5.62
CA LYS A 78 -15.79 -0.11 5.75
C LYS A 78 -14.69 -0.87 5.04
N LYS A 79 -14.26 -0.37 3.87
CA LYS A 79 -13.15 -0.96 3.12
C LYS A 79 -11.98 -0.96 4.09
N LYS A 80 -11.60 -2.14 4.58
CA LYS A 80 -10.40 -2.30 5.41
C LYS A 80 -9.29 -1.66 4.61
N ALA A 81 -8.68 -0.62 5.19
CA ALA A 81 -7.51 0.03 4.61
C ALA A 81 -6.52 -1.10 4.32
N THR A 82 -6.41 -1.44 3.04
CA THR A 82 -5.48 -2.46 2.61
C THR A 82 -4.14 -1.84 2.93
N GLN A 83 -3.42 -2.46 3.85
CA GLN A 83 -2.07 -2.06 4.21
C GLN A 83 -1.25 -2.25 2.93
N SER A 84 -1.18 -1.21 2.12
CA SER A 84 -0.35 -1.17 0.93
C SER A 84 1.08 -1.21 1.44
N ASN A 85 1.89 -2.07 0.84
CA ASN A 85 3.34 -1.95 0.95
C ASN A 85 3.72 -0.48 0.67
N LEU A 86 4.79 0.01 1.31
CA LEU A 86 5.21 1.41 1.20
C LEU A 86 5.31 1.88 -0.26
N ASP A 87 5.72 1.00 -1.16
CA ASP A 87 5.76 1.24 -2.62
C ASP A 87 4.40 1.65 -3.21
N GLY A 88 3.30 1.01 -2.78
CA GLY A 88 1.97 1.32 -3.28
C GLY A 88 1.46 2.71 -2.89
N VAL A 89 2.12 3.38 -1.93
CA VAL A 89 1.84 4.78 -1.56
C VAL A 89 2.57 5.74 -2.50
N VAL A 90 3.74 5.36 -2.99
CA VAL A 90 4.56 6.15 -3.92
C VAL A 90 4.03 6.07 -5.35
N ASP A 91 3.54 4.89 -5.75
CA ASP A 91 3.00 4.64 -7.09
C ASP A 91 1.65 5.32 -7.36
N ARG A 92 0.95 5.78 -6.31
CA ARG A 92 -0.36 6.43 -6.45
C ARG A 92 -0.19 7.95 -6.66
N PRO A 93 -0.83 8.53 -7.70
CA PRO A 93 -0.84 9.97 -7.90
C PRO A 93 -1.46 10.65 -6.67
N MET A 94 -0.82 11.74 -6.26
CA MET A 94 -1.18 12.44 -5.03
C MET A 94 -2.48 13.23 -5.23
N MET A 95 -3.39 13.19 -4.25
CA MET A 95 -4.60 14.02 -4.29
C MET A 95 -4.25 15.48 -3.99
N VAL A 96 -5.03 16.43 -4.52
CA VAL A 96 -4.81 17.88 -4.31
C VAL A 96 -4.68 18.22 -2.82
N ALA A 97 -5.62 17.73 -1.99
CA ALA A 97 -5.57 17.95 -0.54
C ALA A 97 -4.29 17.41 0.13
N GLN A 98 -3.70 16.33 -0.40
CA GLN A 98 -2.44 15.79 0.09
C GLN A 98 -1.25 16.64 -0.35
N GLN A 99 -1.32 17.23 -1.56
CA GLN A 99 -0.35 18.18 -2.06
C GLN A 99 -0.31 19.45 -1.22
N ASP A 100 -1.48 20.02 -0.92
CA ASP A 100 -1.59 21.20 -0.07
C ASP A 100 -1.03 20.92 1.33
N ALA A 101 -1.36 19.77 1.91
CA ALA A 101 -0.83 19.36 3.20
C ALA A 101 0.70 19.16 3.19
N ALA A 102 1.27 18.65 2.08
CA ALA A 102 2.71 18.51 1.92
C ALA A 102 3.40 19.88 1.77
N ASN A 103 2.82 20.77 0.95
CA ASN A 103 3.31 22.14 0.76
C ASN A 103 3.29 22.94 2.06
N GLN A 104 2.23 22.83 2.88
CA GLN A 104 2.18 23.47 4.19
C GLN A 104 3.28 22.97 5.14
N LYS A 105 3.61 21.68 5.09
CA LYS A 105 4.72 21.12 5.89
C LYS A 105 6.07 21.63 5.40
N LEU A 106 6.26 21.71 4.08
CA LEU A 106 7.48 22.26 3.48
C LEU A 106 7.65 23.75 3.81
N LEU A 107 6.56 24.53 3.77
CA LEU A 107 6.55 25.92 4.20
C LEU A 107 6.95 26.07 5.68
N LYS A 108 6.36 25.26 6.57
CA LYS A 108 6.74 25.25 7.99
C LYS A 108 8.23 24.91 8.16
N TYR A 109 8.74 23.96 7.38
CA TYR A 109 10.16 23.65 7.39
C TYR A 109 11.01 24.88 7.02
N PHE A 110 10.71 25.56 5.90
CA PHE A 110 11.44 26.77 5.49
C PHE A 110 11.46 27.86 6.56
N ILE A 111 10.31 28.09 7.21
CA ILE A 111 10.18 29.07 8.30
C ILE A 111 11.03 28.66 9.51
N HIS A 112 10.93 27.39 9.94
CA HIS A 112 11.64 26.92 11.13
C HIS A 112 13.14 26.75 10.92
N SER A 113 13.59 26.43 9.70
CA SER A 113 15.00 26.34 9.35
C SER A 113 15.62 27.67 8.93
N ASN A 114 14.85 28.78 9.00
CA ASN A 114 15.24 30.12 8.53
C ASN A 114 15.87 30.08 7.13
N THR A 115 15.31 29.25 6.26
CA THR A 115 15.86 29.01 4.94
C THR A 115 15.21 29.97 3.94
N PRO A 116 15.98 30.66 3.09
CA PRO A 116 15.42 31.59 2.12
C PRO A 116 14.41 30.92 1.20
N PHE A 117 13.28 31.58 0.94
CA PHE A 117 12.25 31.09 0.01
C PHE A 117 12.74 30.89 -1.42
N ALA A 118 13.86 31.53 -1.80
CA ALA A 118 14.53 31.27 -3.08
C ALA A 118 14.95 29.79 -3.22
N ASN A 119 15.15 29.07 -2.12
CA ASN A 119 15.46 27.65 -2.14
C ASN A 119 14.26 26.76 -2.48
N ALA A 120 13.03 27.28 -2.50
CA ALA A 120 11.87 26.54 -2.99
C ALA A 120 11.99 26.20 -4.48
N ASP A 121 12.68 27.05 -5.25
CA ASP A 121 12.92 26.86 -6.69
C ASP A 121 14.30 26.22 -6.97
N ASN A 122 14.92 25.59 -5.96
CA ASN A 122 16.23 24.96 -6.11
C ASN A 122 16.10 23.64 -6.89
N MET A 123 16.91 23.47 -7.95
CA MET A 123 16.94 22.25 -8.77
C MET A 123 17.20 20.98 -7.95
N PHE A 124 18.01 21.06 -6.90
CA PHE A 124 18.31 19.90 -6.07
C PHE A 124 17.12 19.48 -5.21
N LEU A 125 16.28 20.44 -4.81
CA LEU A 125 15.06 20.16 -4.07
C LEU A 125 14.01 19.50 -4.98
N SER A 126 13.87 19.97 -6.23
CA SER A 126 13.00 19.32 -7.20
C SER A 126 13.48 17.91 -7.53
N ASP A 127 14.77 17.70 -7.74
CA ASP A 127 15.32 16.37 -8.04
C ASP A 127 15.13 15.40 -6.87
N PHE A 128 15.41 15.85 -5.65
CA PHE A 128 15.20 15.06 -4.43
C PHE A 128 13.73 14.68 -4.22
N THR A 129 12.82 15.62 -4.44
CA THR A 129 11.37 15.35 -4.30
C THR A 129 10.86 14.44 -5.41
N ASN A 130 11.38 14.57 -6.64
CA ASN A 130 11.10 13.67 -7.75
C ASN A 130 11.59 12.25 -7.47
N GLU A 131 12.77 12.08 -6.86
CA GLU A 131 13.32 10.77 -6.51
C GLU A 131 12.48 10.06 -5.44
N ILE A 132 12.02 10.80 -4.42
CA ILE A 132 11.17 10.24 -3.37
C ILE A 132 9.75 9.97 -3.87
N ARG A 133 9.21 10.89 -4.67
CA ARG A 133 7.84 10.83 -5.16
C ARG A 133 7.66 11.63 -6.45
N PRO A 134 7.74 10.99 -7.63
CA PRO A 134 7.61 11.66 -8.92
C PRO A 134 6.29 12.39 -9.14
N SER A 135 5.23 11.97 -8.43
CA SER A 135 3.90 12.60 -8.54
C SER A 135 3.77 13.91 -7.78
N PHE A 136 4.77 14.31 -6.98
CA PHE A 136 4.71 15.53 -6.17
C PHE A 136 5.38 16.68 -6.90
N ASN A 137 4.61 17.70 -7.24
CA ASN A 137 5.14 18.94 -7.77
C ASN A 137 5.30 19.96 -6.63
N VAL A 138 6.55 20.37 -6.38
CA VAL A 138 6.89 21.32 -5.32
C VAL A 138 6.30 22.69 -5.64
N ALA A 139 5.64 23.31 -4.67
CA ALA A 139 5.14 24.67 -4.83
C ALA A 139 6.31 25.64 -5.03
N SER A 140 6.25 26.43 -6.10
CA SER A 140 7.21 27.51 -6.35
C SER A 140 6.99 28.64 -5.35
N ARG A 141 7.98 29.53 -5.25
CA ARG A 141 7.87 30.76 -4.42
C ARG A 141 6.70 31.67 -4.78
N TYR A 142 6.10 31.51 -5.96
CA TYR A 142 4.98 32.33 -6.44
C TYR A 142 3.60 31.74 -6.12
N MET A 143 3.57 30.49 -5.64
CA MET A 143 2.34 29.80 -5.26
C MET A 143 2.16 29.64 -3.75
N MET A 144 3.15 30.03 -2.94
CA MET A 144 3.05 30.14 -1.48
C MET A 144 2.58 31.53 -1.07
#